data_AF-A0AAP2IFX8-F1
#
_entry.id   AF-A0AAP2IFX8-F1
#
_cell.length_a   1.000
_cell.length_b   1.000
_cell.length_c   1.000
_cell.angle_alpha   90.00
_cell.angle_beta   90.00
_cell.angle_gamma   90.00
#
_symmetry.space_group_name_H-M   'P 1'
#
loop_
_entity.id
_entity.type
_entity.pdbx_description
1 polymer ?
#
loop_
_entity_poly.entity_id
_entity_poly.type
_entity_poly.pdbx_seq_one_letter_code
_entity_poly.pdbx_strand_id
1 'polypeptide(L)'
;MDRDISLDAIKLVACIFVCTLHTIGMFMSESSDFHLSYLLFYMSGIAVPLFFMVNGFLLAPKDGGMKYYYRKIFNIVKIVCVFTFIFDIPKLVRGDISILMPFKQACSSLFFQGGVFPVFWFLGSLIFIYALMPFLKKYIISIRTRLYGLLLFLSVLQFIIYTCDIYTNYVYSFIFENVYIPQSFRLYSHLMYFLLGVCLRLYLTDNNMLKNVIGGG
;
A
#
# COMPACT_ATOMS: atom_id res chain seq x y z
N MET A 1 5.33 15.37 20.89
CA MET A 1 4.56 14.18 20.45
C MET A 1 5.58 13.08 20.26
N ASP A 2 5.72 12.23 21.27
CA ASP A 2 6.73 11.18 21.28
C ASP A 2 6.52 10.20 20.14
N ARG A 3 7.62 9.65 19.62
CA ARG A 3 7.59 8.72 18.51
C ARG A 3 7.05 7.38 19.02
N ASP A 4 5.87 6.98 18.56
CA ASP A 4 5.28 5.69 18.91
C ASP A 4 6.09 4.54 18.30
N ILE A 5 6.99 3.95 19.10
CA ILE A 5 7.86 2.84 18.72
C ILE A 5 7.04 1.63 18.22
N SER A 6 5.84 1.43 18.76
CA SER A 6 4.91 0.37 18.35
C SER A 6 4.48 0.48 16.88
N LEU A 7 4.27 1.70 16.37
CA LEU A 7 3.87 1.91 14.98
C LEU A 7 5.03 1.72 14.00
N ASP A 8 6.25 2.06 14.43
CA ASP A 8 7.46 1.78 13.66
C ASP A 8 7.72 0.26 13.60
N ALA A 9 7.46 -0.47 14.69
CA ALA A 9 7.54 -1.93 14.74
C ALA A 9 6.52 -2.60 13.79
N ILE A 10 5.27 -2.14 13.75
CA ILE A 10 4.26 -2.72 12.84
C ILE A 10 4.65 -2.49 11.38
N LYS A 11 5.22 -1.32 11.03
CA LYS A 11 5.74 -1.09 9.67
C LYS A 11 6.89 -2.02 9.33
N LEU A 12 7.82 -2.22 10.26
CA LEU A 12 8.95 -3.13 10.07
C LEU A 12 8.45 -4.56 9.82
N VAL A 13 7.50 -5.03 10.63
CA VAL A 13 6.87 -6.36 10.45
C VAL A 13 6.14 -6.45 9.11
N ALA A 14 5.38 -5.42 8.72
CA ALA A 14 4.73 -5.38 7.41
C ALA A 14 5.74 -5.43 6.26
N CYS A 15 6.87 -4.70 6.36
CA CYS A 15 7.94 -4.77 5.37
C CYS A 15 8.59 -6.17 5.31
N ILE A 16 8.85 -6.80 6.44
CA ILE A 16 9.37 -8.17 6.50
C ILE A 16 8.41 -9.14 5.81
N PHE A 17 7.13 -9.08 6.11
CA PHE A 17 6.14 -9.95 5.46
C PHE A 17 6.00 -9.69 3.96
N VAL A 18 6.11 -8.44 3.49
CA VAL A 18 6.15 -8.15 2.04
C VAL A 18 7.37 -8.81 1.39
N CYS A 19 8.56 -8.73 2.01
CA CYS A 19 9.75 -9.41 1.51
C CYS A 19 9.58 -10.94 1.51
N THR A 20 9.00 -11.51 2.59
CA THR A 20 8.70 -12.94 2.70
C THR A 20 7.75 -13.41 1.62
N LEU A 21 6.67 -12.67 1.34
CA LEU A 21 5.69 -12.98 0.30
C LEU A 21 6.36 -13.11 -1.08
N HIS A 22 7.21 -12.14 -1.43
CA HIS A 22 7.87 -12.12 -2.73
C HIS A 22 9.01 -13.13 -2.85
N THR A 23 9.71 -13.40 -1.76
CA THR A 23 10.79 -14.40 -1.75
C THR A 23 10.20 -15.80 -1.84
N ILE A 24 9.29 -16.17 -0.93
CA ILE A 24 8.66 -17.50 -0.92
C ILE A 24 7.83 -17.72 -2.18
N GLY A 25 7.11 -16.70 -2.65
CA GLY A 25 6.32 -16.78 -3.88
C GLY A 25 7.17 -17.10 -5.13
N MET A 26 8.43 -16.65 -5.20
CA MET A 26 9.34 -17.00 -6.29
C MET A 26 9.86 -18.44 -6.22
N PHE A 27 10.04 -19.00 -5.02
CA PHE A 27 10.58 -20.36 -4.83
C PHE A 27 9.50 -21.44 -4.69
N MET A 28 8.22 -21.04 -4.68
CA MET A 28 7.09 -21.94 -4.44
C MET A 28 6.89 -23.00 -5.54
N SER A 29 7.38 -22.75 -6.76
CA SER A 29 7.29 -23.72 -7.88
C SER A 29 8.31 -24.85 -7.83
N GLU A 30 9.34 -24.76 -6.98
CA GLU A 30 10.46 -25.71 -6.97
C GLU A 30 10.40 -26.73 -5.83
N SER A 31 9.50 -26.58 -4.86
CA SER A 31 9.37 -27.51 -3.74
C SER A 31 7.90 -27.73 -3.34
N SER A 32 7.29 -28.81 -3.84
CA SER A 32 5.91 -29.22 -3.52
C SER A 32 5.71 -29.69 -2.07
N ASP A 33 6.79 -29.94 -1.34
CA ASP A 33 6.73 -30.73 -0.10
C ASP A 33 6.68 -29.89 1.18
N PHE A 34 6.66 -28.56 1.08
CA PHE A 34 6.74 -27.67 2.25
C PHE A 34 5.41 -26.93 2.51
N HIS A 35 4.52 -27.57 3.28
CA HIS A 35 3.27 -26.95 3.75
C HIS A 35 3.48 -25.63 4.52
N LEU A 36 4.63 -25.48 5.19
CA LEU A 36 5.00 -24.25 5.90
C LEU A 36 5.23 -23.07 4.95
N SER A 37 5.77 -23.29 3.75
CA SER A 37 6.01 -22.23 2.75
C SER A 37 4.69 -21.65 2.24
N TYR A 38 3.70 -22.51 1.95
CA TYR A 38 2.36 -22.07 1.58
C TYR A 38 1.66 -21.30 2.71
N LEU A 39 1.77 -21.78 3.96
CA LEU A 39 1.22 -21.08 5.11
C LEU A 39 1.85 -19.68 5.28
N LEU A 40 3.18 -19.58 5.21
CA LEU A 40 3.90 -18.31 5.31
C LEU A 40 3.55 -17.36 4.16
N PHE A 41 3.36 -17.88 2.95
CA PHE A 41 2.92 -17.10 1.79
C PHE A 41 1.55 -16.47 2.02
N TYR A 42 0.54 -17.24 2.42
CA TYR A 42 -0.81 -16.71 2.68
C TYR A 42 -0.85 -15.76 3.87
N MET A 43 -0.12 -16.07 4.95
CA MET A 43 -0.02 -15.19 6.12
C MET A 43 0.65 -13.86 5.77
N SER A 44 1.65 -13.89 4.88
CA SER A 44 2.32 -12.69 4.40
C SER A 44 1.42 -11.80 3.53
N GLY A 45 0.30 -12.32 3.00
CA GLY A 45 -0.70 -11.55 2.27
C GLY A 45 -1.36 -10.44 3.10
N ILE A 46 -1.39 -10.59 4.43
CA ILE A 46 -1.94 -9.60 5.38
C ILE A 46 -1.06 -8.33 5.45
N ALA A 47 0.20 -8.42 5.02
CA ALA A 47 1.16 -7.33 5.09
C ALA A 47 0.72 -6.09 4.31
N VAL A 48 0.11 -6.29 3.15
CA VAL A 48 -0.34 -5.21 2.26
C VAL A 48 -1.46 -4.40 2.94
N PRO A 49 -2.59 -4.99 3.36
CA PRO A 49 -3.61 -4.29 4.15
C PRO A 49 -3.06 -3.54 5.37
N LEU A 50 -2.21 -4.20 6.16
CA LEU A 50 -1.61 -3.61 7.36
C LEU A 50 -0.74 -2.39 7.02
N PHE A 51 0.06 -2.48 5.96
CA PHE A 51 0.92 -1.39 5.52
C PHE A 51 0.11 -0.13 5.17
N PHE A 52 -0.97 -0.27 4.40
CA PHE A 52 -1.85 0.86 4.06
C PHE A 52 -2.57 1.40 5.28
N MET A 53 -3.06 0.53 6.16
CA MET A 53 -3.76 0.92 7.39
C MET A 53 -2.86 1.74 8.33
N VAL A 54 -1.63 1.30 8.57
CA VAL A 54 -0.68 2.05 9.42
C VAL A 54 -0.31 3.40 8.80
N ASN A 55 -0.15 3.45 7.47
CA ASN A 55 0.08 4.72 6.77
C ASN A 55 -1.11 5.68 6.92
N GLY A 56 -2.35 5.18 6.87
CA GLY A 56 -3.56 5.96 7.12
C GLY A 56 -3.63 6.49 8.55
N PHE A 57 -3.40 5.61 9.53
CA PHE A 57 -3.41 5.93 10.95
C PHE A 57 -2.43 7.08 11.30
N LEU A 58 -1.21 7.03 10.74
CA LEU A 58 -0.17 8.03 10.99
C LEU A 58 -0.38 9.34 10.24
N LEU A 59 -1.11 9.31 9.13
CA LEU A 59 -1.37 10.50 8.32
C LEU A 59 -2.59 11.28 8.81
N ALA A 60 -3.56 10.60 9.42
CA ALA A 60 -4.79 11.19 9.93
C ALA A 60 -4.57 12.46 10.78
N PRO A 61 -3.71 12.50 11.82
CA PRO A 61 -3.59 13.65 12.71
C PRO A 61 -2.73 14.80 12.14
N LYS A 62 -2.11 14.62 10.96
CA LYS A 62 -1.14 15.59 10.43
C LYS A 62 -1.78 16.56 9.45
N ASP A 63 -1.93 17.82 9.82
CA ASP A 63 -2.45 18.89 8.95
C ASP A 63 -1.36 19.73 8.31
N GLY A 64 -0.45 19.07 7.59
CA GLY A 64 0.71 19.73 6.98
C GLY A 64 0.44 20.51 5.68
N GLY A 65 -0.83 20.65 5.27
CA GLY A 65 -1.23 21.25 3.99
C GLY A 65 -0.72 20.51 2.75
N MET A 66 -0.93 21.08 1.56
CA MET A 66 -0.54 20.45 0.28
C MET A 66 0.96 20.13 0.20
N LYS A 67 1.81 21.03 0.72
CA LYS A 67 3.28 20.89 0.69
C LYS A 67 3.77 19.63 1.40
N TYR A 68 3.09 19.21 2.46
CA TYR A 68 3.46 18.01 3.20
C TYR A 68 3.21 16.72 2.38
N TYR A 69 2.09 16.63 1.67
CA TYR A 69 1.80 15.48 0.81
C TYR A 69 2.76 15.40 -0.37
N TYR A 70 3.05 16.54 -1.03
CA TYR A 70 4.04 16.60 -2.10
C TYR A 70 5.43 16.16 -1.63
N ARG A 71 5.87 16.59 -0.45
CA ARG A 71 7.16 16.14 0.12
C ARG A 71 7.19 14.63 0.33
N LYS A 72 6.09 14.03 0.82
CA LYS A 72 5.98 12.57 0.98
C LYS A 72 6.06 11.85 -0.37
N ILE A 73 5.32 12.31 -1.38
CA ILE A 73 5.36 11.76 -2.73
C ILE A 73 6.78 11.87 -3.30
N PHE A 74 7.41 13.04 -3.19
CA PHE A 74 8.77 13.27 -3.67
C PHE A 74 9.79 12.34 -2.99
N ASN A 75 9.67 12.13 -1.67
CA ASN A 75 10.54 11.21 -0.95
C ASN A 75 10.39 9.77 -1.43
N ILE A 76 9.16 9.32 -1.74
CA ILE A 76 8.92 7.99 -2.31
C ILE A 76 9.59 7.87 -3.67
N VAL A 77 9.34 8.82 -4.58
CA VAL A 77 9.94 8.83 -5.92
C VAL A 77 11.46 8.84 -5.83
N LYS A 78 12.04 9.67 -4.95
CA LYS A 78 13.48 9.73 -4.72
C LYS A 78 14.06 8.38 -4.31
N ILE A 79 13.43 7.69 -3.34
CA ILE A 79 13.91 6.38 -2.87
C ILE A 79 13.88 5.38 -4.03
N VAL A 80 12.78 5.29 -4.77
CA VAL A 80 12.64 4.35 -5.88
C VAL A 80 13.70 4.62 -6.96
N CYS A 81 13.88 5.89 -7.35
CA CYS A 81 14.93 6.26 -8.30
C CYS A 81 16.32 5.87 -7.79
N VAL A 82 16.66 6.15 -6.52
CA VAL A 82 17.96 5.75 -5.97
C VAL A 82 18.18 4.25 -6.08
N PHE A 83 17.20 3.43 -5.69
CA PHE A 83 17.32 1.97 -5.78
C PHE A 83 17.43 1.47 -7.22
N THR A 84 16.61 1.97 -8.14
CA THR A 84 16.69 1.57 -9.55
C THR A 84 18.04 1.96 -10.17
N PHE A 85 18.51 3.18 -9.92
CA PHE A 85 19.79 3.65 -10.43
C PHE A 85 20.98 2.84 -9.89
N ILE A 86 20.99 2.44 -8.61
CA ILE A 86 22.06 1.60 -8.05
C ILE A 86 22.21 0.29 -8.85
N PHE A 87 21.10 -0.32 -9.26
CA PHE A 87 21.12 -1.59 -10.00
C PHE A 87 21.36 -1.42 -11.51
N ASP A 88 20.98 -0.28 -12.09
CA ASP A 88 21.16 -0.01 -13.51
C ASP A 88 22.47 0.72 -13.85
N ILE A 89 23.16 1.34 -12.87
CA ILE A 89 24.50 1.97 -13.06
C ILE A 89 25.51 0.98 -13.67
N PRO A 90 25.68 -0.27 -13.19
CA PRO A 90 26.64 -1.20 -13.78
C PRO A 90 26.33 -1.53 -15.25
N LYS A 91 25.04 -1.57 -15.62
CA LYS A 91 24.59 -1.82 -17.01
C LYS A 91 24.75 -0.59 -17.89
N LEU A 92 24.57 0.61 -17.31
CA LEU A 92 24.82 1.88 -17.97
C LEU A 92 26.31 2.07 -18.28
N VAL A 93 27.19 1.73 -17.33
CA VAL A 93 28.66 1.81 -17.50
C VAL A 93 29.17 0.83 -18.56
N ARG A 94 28.51 -0.32 -18.73
CA ARG A 94 28.81 -1.28 -19.80
C ARG A 94 28.31 -0.85 -21.18
N GLY A 95 27.51 0.22 -21.27
CA GLY A 95 26.92 0.68 -22.52
C GLY A 95 25.71 -0.12 -22.98
N ASP A 96 25.23 -1.06 -22.17
CA ASP A 96 24.12 -1.97 -22.52
C ASP A 96 22.76 -1.23 -22.56
N ILE A 97 22.68 -0.04 -21.96
CA ILE A 97 21.44 0.65 -21.62
C ILE A 97 21.58 2.16 -21.86
N SER A 98 20.49 2.83 -22.28
CA SER A 98 20.44 4.30 -22.42
C SER A 98 20.14 5.01 -21.10
N ILE A 99 20.58 6.27 -20.96
CA ILE A 99 20.35 7.11 -19.75
C ILE A 99 18.87 7.24 -19.36
N LEU A 100 17.94 7.07 -20.30
CA LEU A 100 16.49 7.19 -20.05
C LEU A 100 15.87 5.88 -19.51
N MET A 101 16.55 4.75 -19.67
CA MET A 101 16.03 3.43 -19.30
C MET A 101 15.85 3.24 -17.78
N PRO A 102 16.76 3.71 -16.89
CA PRO A 102 16.56 3.60 -15.44
C PRO A 102 15.31 4.34 -14.98
N PHE A 103 14.97 5.46 -15.62
CA PHE A 103 13.73 6.19 -15.34
C PHE A 103 12.50 5.40 -15.78
N LYS A 104 12.55 4.81 -16.98
CA LYS A 104 11.49 3.93 -17.48
C LYS A 104 11.30 2.70 -16.58
N GLN A 105 12.38 2.12 -16.09
CA GLN A 105 12.37 0.99 -15.15
C GLN A 105 11.79 1.40 -13.80
N ALA A 106 12.15 2.56 -13.26
CA ALA A 106 11.58 3.08 -12.01
C ALA A 106 10.07 3.29 -12.13
N CYS A 107 9.60 3.89 -13.23
CA CYS A 107 8.16 4.04 -13.51
C CYS A 107 7.45 2.69 -13.68
N SER A 108 8.08 1.73 -14.38
CA SER A 108 7.54 0.38 -14.56
C SER A 108 7.41 -0.36 -13.23
N SER A 109 8.40 -0.25 -12.35
CA SER A 109 8.39 -0.81 -11.00
C SER A 109 7.35 -0.17 -10.08
N LEU A 110 7.04 1.12 -10.28
CA LEU A 110 6.01 1.81 -9.49
C LEU A 110 4.58 1.50 -9.93
N PHE A 111 4.32 1.46 -11.23
CA PHE A 111 2.95 1.51 -11.75
C PHE A 111 2.49 0.24 -12.47
N PHE A 112 3.42 -0.51 -13.05
CA PHE A 112 3.10 -1.62 -13.96
C PHE A 112 3.61 -2.96 -13.45
N GLN A 113 4.06 -3.03 -12.19
CA GLN A 113 4.64 -4.24 -11.59
C GLN A 113 5.78 -4.84 -12.44
N GLY A 114 6.50 -4.00 -13.17
CA GLY A 114 7.59 -4.40 -14.05
C GLY A 114 8.94 -3.84 -13.59
N GLY A 115 9.90 -3.80 -14.51
CA GLY A 115 11.23 -3.26 -14.22
C GLY A 115 12.04 -4.13 -13.25
N VAL A 116 13.02 -3.51 -12.60
CA VAL A 116 13.99 -4.21 -11.73
C VAL A 116 13.35 -4.64 -10.41
N PHE A 117 12.40 -3.87 -9.89
CA PHE A 117 11.75 -4.12 -8.61
C PHE A 117 10.22 -4.07 -8.72
N PRO A 118 9.57 -5.12 -9.29
CA PRO A 118 8.11 -5.24 -9.33
C PRO A 118 7.43 -5.00 -7.98
N VAL A 119 8.12 -5.35 -6.89
CA VAL A 119 7.68 -5.22 -5.50
C VAL A 119 7.32 -3.77 -5.13
N PHE A 120 7.87 -2.75 -5.79
CA PHE A 120 7.61 -1.34 -5.46
C PHE A 120 6.23 -0.83 -5.89
N TRP A 121 5.37 -1.69 -6.44
CA TRP A 121 4.01 -1.36 -6.82
C TRP A 121 3.19 -0.72 -5.67
N PHE A 122 3.41 -1.15 -4.42
CA PHE A 122 2.69 -0.60 -3.25
C PHE A 122 3.06 0.86 -2.97
N LEU A 123 4.30 1.26 -3.30
CA LEU A 123 4.74 2.66 -3.21
C LEU A 123 4.05 3.52 -4.27
N GLY A 124 3.81 2.97 -5.47
CA GLY A 124 3.03 3.62 -6.51
C GLY A 124 1.59 3.89 -6.07
N SER A 125 0.94 2.90 -5.45
CA SER A 125 -0.41 3.07 -4.88
C SER A 125 -0.45 4.16 -3.80
N LEU A 126 0.57 4.23 -2.91
CA LEU A 126 0.68 5.30 -1.92
C LEU A 126 0.80 6.70 -2.54
N ILE A 127 1.48 6.84 -3.69
CA ILE A 127 1.58 8.13 -4.39
C ILE A 127 0.17 8.63 -4.76
N PHE A 128 -0.66 7.75 -5.34
CA PHE A 128 -2.04 8.09 -5.69
C PHE A 128 -2.88 8.43 -4.45
N ILE A 129 -2.78 7.64 -3.39
CA ILE A 129 -3.52 7.90 -2.14
C ILE A 129 -3.10 9.24 -1.53
N TYR A 130 -1.80 9.55 -1.48
CA TYR A 130 -1.32 10.82 -0.96
C TYR A 130 -1.71 12.01 -1.83
N ALA A 131 -1.82 11.84 -3.15
CA ALA A 131 -2.34 12.86 -4.05
C ALA A 131 -3.83 13.14 -3.83
N LEU A 132 -4.62 12.10 -3.51
CA LEU A 132 -6.06 12.22 -3.18
C LEU A 132 -6.31 12.74 -1.76
N MET A 133 -5.37 12.53 -0.83
CA MET A 133 -5.52 12.87 0.58
C MET A 133 -5.98 14.30 0.89
N PRO A 134 -5.47 15.38 0.24
CA PRO A 134 -5.96 16.73 0.53
C PRO A 134 -7.46 16.89 0.24
N PHE A 135 -7.95 16.27 -0.84
CA PHE A 135 -9.37 16.24 -1.16
C PHE A 135 -10.15 15.40 -0.15
N LEU A 136 -9.66 14.18 0.16
CA LEU A 136 -10.29 13.28 1.12
C LEU A 136 -10.40 13.94 2.50
N LYS A 137 -9.34 14.59 2.99
CA LYS A 137 -9.37 15.30 4.28
C LYS A 137 -10.44 16.38 4.33
N LYS A 138 -10.45 17.24 3.32
CA LYS A 138 -11.31 18.43 3.29
C LYS A 138 -12.80 18.05 3.14
N TYR A 139 -13.12 17.09 2.28
CA TYR A 139 -14.52 16.86 1.88
C TYR A 139 -15.14 15.58 2.43
N ILE A 140 -14.33 14.57 2.77
CA ILE A 140 -14.78 13.24 3.17
C ILE A 140 -14.49 12.98 4.65
N ILE A 141 -13.22 13.00 5.08
CA ILE A 141 -12.80 12.66 6.45
C ILE A 141 -13.35 13.65 7.47
N SER A 142 -13.49 14.93 7.09
CA SER A 142 -14.11 15.95 7.95
C SER A 142 -15.56 15.64 8.31
N ILE A 143 -16.26 14.78 7.55
CA ILE A 143 -17.67 14.46 7.75
C ILE A 143 -17.81 12.94 7.88
N ARG A 144 -18.00 12.44 9.10
CA ARG A 144 -17.95 11.00 9.42
C ARG A 144 -18.91 10.15 8.56
N THR A 145 -20.11 10.65 8.26
CA THR A 145 -21.06 9.95 7.40
C THR A 145 -20.54 9.77 5.97
N ARG A 146 -19.84 10.75 5.41
CA ARG A 146 -19.20 10.64 4.09
C ARG A 146 -18.02 9.67 4.11
N LEU A 147 -17.24 9.67 5.19
CA LEU A 147 -16.15 8.70 5.39
C LEU A 147 -16.69 7.27 5.43
N TYR A 148 -17.71 7.00 6.23
CA TYR A 148 -18.33 5.67 6.31
C TYR A 148 -19.05 5.29 5.01
N GLY A 149 -19.70 6.25 4.34
CA GLY A 149 -20.29 6.04 3.02
C GLY A 149 -19.26 5.67 1.96
N LEU A 150 -18.11 6.35 1.93
CA LEU A 150 -17.01 6.01 1.03
C LEU A 150 -16.42 4.63 1.37
N LEU A 151 -16.22 4.31 2.65
CA LEU A 151 -15.75 2.99 3.06
C LEU A 151 -16.70 1.88 2.61
N LEU A 152 -18.01 2.06 2.84
CA LEU A 152 -19.03 1.11 2.40
C LEU A 152 -18.99 0.93 0.88
N PHE A 153 -18.92 2.03 0.13
CA PHE A 153 -18.81 2.00 -1.33
C PHE A 153 -17.58 1.21 -1.80
N LEU A 154 -16.41 1.46 -1.21
CA LEU A 154 -15.18 0.75 -1.56
C LEU A 154 -15.24 -0.75 -1.18
N SER A 155 -15.86 -1.09 -0.05
CA SER A 155 -16.06 -2.49 0.36
C SER A 155 -16.99 -3.24 -0.58
N VAL A 156 -18.09 -2.61 -1.01
CA VAL A 156 -19.01 -3.21 -1.99
C VAL A 156 -18.32 -3.39 -3.35
N LEU A 157 -17.57 -2.39 -3.79
CA LEU A 157 -16.79 -2.48 -5.03
C LEU A 157 -15.76 -3.63 -4.97
N GLN A 158 -15.04 -3.76 -3.85
CA GLN A 158 -14.11 -4.88 -3.62
C GLN A 158 -14.83 -6.23 -3.66
N PHE A 159 -16.01 -6.32 -3.03
CA PHE A 159 -16.80 -7.55 -3.01
C PHE A 159 -17.25 -7.97 -4.42
N ILE A 160 -17.69 -7.02 -5.24
CA ILE A 160 -18.08 -7.26 -6.63
C ILE A 160 -16.89 -7.80 -7.42
N ILE A 161 -15.73 -7.13 -7.33
CA ILE A 161 -14.53 -7.53 -8.08
C ILE A 161 -14.05 -8.92 -7.63
N TYR A 162 -14.05 -9.20 -6.34
CA TYR A 162 -13.69 -10.53 -5.82
C TYR A 162 -14.65 -11.63 -6.31
N THR A 163 -15.94 -11.32 -6.41
CA THR A 163 -16.93 -12.24 -6.99
C THR A 163 -16.62 -12.49 -8.48
N CYS A 164 -16.24 -11.46 -9.23
CA CYS A 164 -15.79 -11.60 -10.61
C CYS A 164 -14.49 -12.43 -10.72
N ASP A 165 -13.55 -12.26 -9.81
CA ASP A 165 -12.31 -13.07 -9.76
C ASP A 165 -12.63 -14.55 -9.54
N ILE A 166 -13.51 -14.89 -8.58
CA ILE A 166 -13.95 -16.27 -8.35
C ILE A 166 -14.60 -16.85 -9.60
N TYR A 167 -15.52 -16.10 -10.21
CA TYR A 167 -16.23 -16.55 -11.41
C TYR A 167 -15.28 -16.77 -12.59
N THR A 168 -14.40 -15.81 -12.87
CA THR A 168 -13.45 -15.90 -13.99
C THR A 168 -12.40 -16.98 -13.77
N ASN A 169 -11.97 -17.19 -12.52
CA ASN A 169 -11.06 -18.27 -12.19
C ASN A 169 -11.72 -19.64 -12.39
N TYR A 170 -12.97 -19.79 -11.97
CA TYR A 170 -13.72 -21.04 -12.14
C TYR A 170 -14.05 -21.35 -13.61
N VAL A 171 -14.47 -20.35 -14.39
CA VAL A 171 -14.93 -20.55 -15.77
C VAL A 171 -13.79 -20.53 -16.79
N TYR A 172 -12.83 -19.62 -16.63
CA TYR A 172 -11.80 -19.33 -17.63
C TYR A 172 -10.37 -19.59 -17.13
N SER A 173 -10.20 -20.10 -15.90
CA SER A 173 -8.88 -20.39 -15.30
C SER A 173 -7.92 -19.20 -15.22
N PHE A 174 -8.43 -17.96 -15.20
CA PHE A 174 -7.64 -16.76 -14.95
C PHE A 174 -8.29 -15.86 -13.90
N ILE A 175 -7.51 -15.00 -13.25
CA ILE A 175 -8.01 -14.04 -12.26
C ILE A 175 -8.16 -12.67 -12.96
N PHE A 176 -9.38 -12.15 -13.02
CA PHE A 176 -9.70 -10.88 -13.68
C PHE A 176 -8.80 -9.72 -13.23
N GLU A 177 -8.65 -9.51 -11.93
CA GLU A 177 -7.81 -8.44 -11.40
C GLU A 177 -6.35 -8.55 -11.86
N ASN A 178 -5.80 -9.76 -11.95
CA ASN A 178 -4.39 -9.96 -12.32
C ASN A 178 -4.11 -9.71 -13.79
N VAL A 179 -5.12 -9.85 -14.65
CA VAL A 179 -4.99 -9.63 -16.10
C VAL A 179 -5.24 -8.17 -16.46
N TYR A 180 -6.26 -7.55 -15.86
CA TYR A 180 -6.75 -6.25 -16.33
C TYR A 180 -6.33 -5.06 -15.45
N ILE A 181 -6.02 -5.28 -14.16
CA ILE A 181 -5.79 -4.19 -13.21
C ILE A 181 -4.44 -4.38 -12.52
N PRO A 182 -3.39 -3.64 -12.95
CA PRO A 182 -2.10 -3.67 -12.26
C PRO A 182 -2.28 -3.28 -10.80
N GLN A 183 -1.54 -3.92 -9.91
CA GLN A 183 -1.84 -3.84 -8.47
C GLN A 183 -1.66 -2.45 -7.89
N SER A 184 -0.79 -1.61 -8.46
CA SER A 184 -0.66 -0.19 -8.10
C SER A 184 -1.96 0.59 -8.28
N PHE A 185 -2.82 0.20 -9.23
CA PHE A 185 -4.06 0.87 -9.59
C PHE A 185 -5.31 0.30 -8.92
N ARG A 186 -5.19 -0.77 -8.11
CA ARG A 186 -6.31 -1.32 -7.32
C ARG A 186 -6.64 -0.40 -6.13
N LEU A 187 -6.88 0.88 -6.40
CA LEU A 187 -7.05 1.91 -5.38
C LEU A 187 -8.27 1.65 -4.51
N TYR A 188 -9.27 0.90 -4.99
CA TYR A 188 -10.44 0.55 -4.20
C TYR A 188 -10.07 -0.24 -2.94
N SER A 189 -9.21 -1.26 -3.04
CA SER A 189 -8.72 -2.04 -1.89
C SER A 189 -7.77 -1.22 -1.03
N HIS A 190 -6.76 -0.60 -1.66
CA HIS A 190 -5.69 0.07 -0.94
C HIS A 190 -6.19 1.31 -0.19
N LEU A 191 -7.08 2.10 -0.81
CA LEU A 191 -7.71 3.25 -0.17
C LEU A 191 -8.66 2.80 0.95
N MET A 192 -9.39 1.69 0.78
CA MET A 192 -10.24 1.14 1.84
C MET A 192 -9.41 0.82 3.08
N TYR A 193 -8.31 0.05 2.95
CA TYR A 193 -7.44 -0.27 4.08
C TYR A 193 -6.80 0.97 4.71
N PHE A 194 -6.41 1.94 3.88
CA PHE A 194 -5.88 3.21 4.33
C PHE A 194 -6.90 4.00 5.17
N LEU A 195 -8.15 4.11 4.69
CA LEU A 195 -9.23 4.82 5.38
C LEU A 195 -9.69 4.10 6.65
N LEU A 196 -9.60 2.77 6.70
CA LEU A 196 -9.80 2.02 7.96
C LEU A 196 -8.78 2.43 9.02
N GLY A 197 -7.52 2.63 8.63
CA GLY A 197 -6.49 3.16 9.52
C GLY A 197 -6.79 4.57 10.01
N VAL A 198 -7.32 5.43 9.14
CA VAL A 198 -7.80 6.76 9.50
C VAL A 198 -8.94 6.67 10.52
N CYS A 199 -9.93 5.79 10.30
CA CYS A 199 -11.05 5.58 11.22
C CYS A 199 -10.58 5.12 12.60
N LEU A 200 -9.63 4.17 12.65
CA LEU A 200 -9.07 3.68 13.90
C LEU A 200 -8.41 4.81 14.69
N ARG A 201 -7.64 5.69 14.02
CA ARG A 201 -7.01 6.85 14.69
C ARG A 201 -8.04 7.81 15.25
N LEU A 202 -9.08 8.10 14.47
CA LEU A 202 -10.13 9.01 14.89
C LEU A 202 -10.90 8.43 16.09
N TYR A 203 -11.26 7.15 16.06
CA TYR A 203 -11.91 6.46 17.18
C TYR A 203 -11.08 6.48 18.47
N LEU A 204 -9.76 6.25 18.39
CA LEU A 204 -8.88 6.35 19.56
C LEU A 204 -8.79 7.79 20.10
N THR A 205 -8.77 8.78 19.20
CA THR A 205 -8.73 10.19 19.60
C THR A 205 -10.02 10.57 20.34
N ASP A 206 -11.17 10.17 19.81
CA ASP A 206 -12.48 10.43 20.40
C ASP A 206 -12.60 9.77 21.80
N ASN A 207 -12.15 8.53 21.97
CA ASN A 207 -12.15 7.83 23.26
C ASN A 207 -11.19 8.44 24.30
N ASN A 208 -10.00 8.87 23.88
CA ASN A 208 -9.05 9.53 24.78
C ASN A 208 -9.60 10.88 25.27
N MET A 209 -10.28 11.63 24.39
CA MET A 209 -10.98 12.86 24.77
C MET A 209 -12.07 12.58 25.81
N LEU A 210 -12.89 11.54 25.61
CA LEU A 210 -13.92 11.14 26.57
C LEU A 210 -13.33 10.74 27.93
N LYS A 211 -12.23 9.97 27.95
CA LYS A 211 -11.54 9.60 29.20
C LYS A 211 -10.99 10.81 29.95
N ASN A 212 -10.44 11.80 29.24
CA ASN A 212 -9.93 13.02 29.86
C ASN A 212 -11.06 13.89 30.44
N VAL A 213 -12.26 13.85 29.85
CA VAL A 213 -13.44 14.54 30.39
C VAL A 213 -14.01 13.83 31.62
N ILE A 214 -14.02 12.49 31.63
CA ILE A 214 -14.62 11.68 32.71
C ILE A 214 -13.66 11.48 33.90
N GLY A 215 -12.35 11.39 33.65
CA GLY A 215 -11.32 11.15 34.67
C GLY A 215 -10.69 12.40 35.28
N GLY A 216 -11.16 13.59 34.88
CA GLY A 216 -10.69 14.89 35.39
C GLY A 216 -11.57 15.51 36.48
N GLY A 217 -12.30 14.67 37.24
CA GLY A 217 -13.13 15.08 38.39
C GLY A 217 -12.50 14.70 39.72
#